data_AF-A0A8B9TME9-F1
#
_entry.id   AF-A0A8B9TME9-F1
#
_cell.length_a   1.000
_cell.length_b   1.000
_cell.length_c   1.000
_cell.angle_alpha   90.00
_cell.angle_beta   90.00
_cell.angle_gamma   90.00
#
_symmetry.space_group_name_H-M   'P 1'
#
loop_
_entity.id
_entity.type
_entity.pdbx_description
1 polymer ?
#
loop_
_entity_poly.entity_id
_entity_poly.type
_entity_poly.pdbx_seq_one_letter_code
_entity_poly.pdbx_strand_id
1 'polypeptide(L)'
;MQNKPCPLPTGTGRRRPAPDGTPLLTRVGPSVFFSPQVAALEEAVEELLGQLEAFCGLTEAIRNDTSEILEETIPLIKDKVLEMNHVYAKIDKLEAFVKMVAHHVSFLEEQVLEAEKSHGTFLNAVCKLFQCATIPSFKNSRPPSVAHSYDLPKLYRTEDYFPMNYVGTKYPNH
;
A
#
# COMPACT_ATOMS: atom_id res chain seq x y z
N MET A 1 -29.57 -45.30 24.99
CA MET A 1 -30.34 -46.56 25.13
C MET A 1 -31.34 -46.65 23.99
N GLN A 2 -31.10 -47.49 23.00
CA GLN A 2 -32.09 -47.87 21.99
C GLN A 2 -32.10 -49.39 21.89
N ASN A 3 -33.32 -49.94 21.94
CA ASN A 3 -33.64 -51.32 22.24
C ASN A 3 -33.42 -52.26 21.04
N LYS A 4 -33.14 -53.51 21.42
CA LYS A 4 -32.92 -54.74 20.64
C LYS A 4 -34.06 -55.10 19.64
N PRO A 5 -33.76 -55.96 18.65
CA PRO A 5 -34.70 -56.50 17.65
C PRO A 5 -35.36 -57.83 18.09
N CYS A 6 -36.40 -58.30 17.39
CA CYS A 6 -36.79 -59.74 17.33
C CYS A 6 -37.84 -60.04 16.20
N PRO A 7 -38.04 -61.32 15.80
CA PRO A 7 -38.19 -61.76 14.40
C PRO A 7 -39.58 -62.31 13.97
N LEU A 8 -39.67 -62.68 12.68
CA LEU A 8 -40.74 -63.44 11.97
C LEU A 8 -41.16 -64.76 12.64
N PRO A 9 -42.39 -65.25 12.36
CA PRO A 9 -42.50 -66.56 11.69
C PRO A 9 -43.64 -66.74 10.66
N THR A 10 -43.29 -67.49 9.61
CA THR A 10 -44.02 -68.55 8.88
C THR A 10 -45.53 -68.74 9.02
N GLY A 11 -46.21 -68.81 7.87
CA GLY A 11 -47.52 -69.46 7.69
C GLY A 11 -47.65 -70.12 6.31
N THR A 12 -47.64 -71.45 6.29
CA THR A 12 -47.83 -72.33 5.12
C THR A 12 -49.30 -72.69 4.91
N GLY A 13 -49.81 -72.65 3.67
CA GLY A 13 -51.13 -73.19 3.30
C GLY A 13 -51.24 -73.49 1.79
N ARG A 14 -51.64 -74.72 1.42
CA ARG A 14 -51.57 -75.34 0.08
C ARG A 14 -52.92 -75.39 -0.65
N ARG A 15 -52.88 -75.19 -1.99
CA ARG A 15 -53.62 -75.83 -3.14
C ARG A 15 -55.16 -75.60 -3.26
N ARG A 16 -55.83 -75.50 -4.44
CA ARG A 16 -55.64 -75.85 -5.90
C ARG A 16 -56.84 -75.24 -6.70
N PRO A 17 -57.07 -75.39 -8.04
CA PRO A 17 -56.23 -75.67 -9.23
C PRO A 17 -56.45 -74.68 -10.44
N ALA A 18 -55.73 -74.90 -11.57
CA ALA A 18 -55.67 -74.12 -12.83
C ALA A 18 -56.82 -74.41 -13.83
N PRO A 19 -56.96 -73.72 -15.00
CA PRO A 19 -56.10 -74.02 -16.18
C PRO A 19 -55.74 -72.84 -17.13
N ASP A 20 -54.64 -73.06 -17.86
CA ASP A 20 -54.30 -72.73 -19.25
C ASP A 20 -54.49 -71.32 -19.86
N GLY A 21 -53.36 -70.76 -20.30
CA GLY A 21 -53.26 -69.64 -21.24
C GLY A 21 -51.81 -69.15 -21.38
N THR A 22 -51.05 -69.75 -22.31
CA THR A 22 -49.68 -69.35 -22.71
C THR A 22 -49.63 -67.91 -23.27
N PRO A 23 -48.44 -67.28 -23.30
CA PRO A 23 -48.24 -65.85 -23.15
C PRO A 23 -48.27 -65.10 -24.50
N LEU A 24 -48.73 -63.86 -24.50
CA LEU A 24 -48.30 -62.89 -25.52
C LEU A 24 -47.86 -61.58 -24.85
N LEU A 25 -46.55 -61.39 -25.01
CA LEU A 25 -45.81 -60.16 -24.89
C LEU A 25 -46.52 -59.06 -25.68
N THR A 26 -47.03 -58.05 -24.98
CA THR A 26 -47.19 -56.73 -25.59
C THR A 26 -46.68 -55.70 -24.60
N ARG A 27 -45.35 -55.60 -24.59
CA ARG A 27 -44.68 -54.35 -24.27
C ARG A 27 -45.16 -53.31 -25.28
N VAL A 28 -46.22 -52.58 -24.93
CA VAL A 28 -46.49 -51.27 -25.51
C VAL A 28 -46.22 -50.27 -24.40
N GLY A 29 -44.93 -50.08 -24.11
CA GLY A 29 -44.53 -48.75 -23.69
C GLY A 29 -44.74 -47.84 -24.90
N PRO A 30 -45.28 -46.62 -24.74
CA PRO A 30 -45.31 -45.67 -25.84
C PRO A 30 -43.86 -45.33 -26.16
N SER A 31 -43.30 -46.03 -27.14
CA SER A 31 -42.15 -45.54 -27.89
C SER A 31 -42.68 -44.32 -28.64
N VAL A 32 -42.62 -43.15 -28.00
CA VAL A 32 -42.83 -41.88 -28.67
C VAL A 32 -41.66 -41.74 -29.65
N PHE A 33 -41.84 -42.28 -30.85
CA PHE A 33 -40.93 -42.04 -31.96
C PHE A 33 -41.19 -40.61 -32.41
N PHE A 34 -40.56 -39.67 -31.72
CA PHE A 34 -40.52 -38.28 -32.16
C PHE A 34 -39.95 -38.26 -33.58
N SER A 35 -40.54 -37.45 -34.46
CA SER A 35 -40.00 -37.30 -35.81
C SER A 35 -38.59 -36.73 -35.72
N PRO A 36 -37.70 -36.98 -36.70
CA PRO A 36 -36.31 -36.49 -36.67
C PRO A 36 -36.20 -34.97 -36.46
N GLN A 37 -37.21 -34.22 -36.90
CA GLN A 37 -37.29 -32.76 -36.70
C GLN A 37 -37.57 -32.38 -35.24
N VAL A 38 -38.35 -33.17 -34.51
CA VAL A 38 -38.61 -32.91 -33.08
C VAL A 38 -37.39 -33.28 -32.24
N ALA A 39 -36.72 -34.39 -32.54
CA ALA A 39 -35.48 -34.76 -31.85
C ALA A 39 -34.36 -33.73 -32.05
N ALA A 40 -34.17 -33.22 -33.28
CA ALA A 40 -33.19 -32.17 -33.55
C ALA A 40 -33.54 -30.84 -32.85
N LEU A 41 -34.83 -30.55 -32.67
CA LEU A 41 -35.28 -29.38 -31.93
C LEU A 41 -35.00 -29.54 -30.42
N GLU A 42 -35.27 -30.72 -29.85
CA GLU A 42 -34.97 -31.02 -28.45
C GLU A 42 -33.47 -30.86 -28.16
N GLU A 43 -32.61 -31.43 -29.01
CA GLU A 43 -31.15 -31.28 -28.91
C GLU A 43 -30.71 -29.80 -28.99
N ALA A 44 -31.28 -29.03 -29.93
CA ALA A 44 -30.98 -27.60 -30.06
C ALA A 44 -31.45 -26.79 -28.83
N VAL A 45 -32.59 -27.14 -28.24
CA VAL A 45 -33.08 -26.51 -27.01
C VAL A 45 -32.16 -26.82 -25.84
N GLU A 46 -31.72 -28.07 -25.70
CA GLU A 46 -30.78 -28.48 -24.66
C GLU A 46 -29.43 -27.77 -24.78
N GLU A 47 -28.92 -27.63 -26.01
CA GLU A 47 -27.71 -26.84 -26.26
C GLU A 47 -27.90 -25.37 -25.84
N LEU A 48 -29.01 -24.73 -26.24
CA LEU A 48 -29.31 -23.34 -25.89
C LEU A 48 -29.49 -23.14 -24.38
N LEU A 49 -30.10 -24.10 -23.68
CA LEU A 49 -30.22 -24.08 -22.22
C LEU A 49 -28.86 -24.20 -21.55
N GLY A 50 -27.97 -25.07 -22.05
CA GLY A 50 -26.60 -25.17 -21.57
C GLY A 50 -25.79 -23.88 -21.80
N GLN A 51 -25.94 -23.25 -22.96
CA GLN A 51 -25.33 -21.94 -23.24
C GLN A 51 -25.86 -20.85 -22.31
N LEU A 52 -27.16 -20.85 -21.99
CA LEU A 52 -27.77 -19.91 -21.05
C LEU A 52 -27.25 -20.12 -19.62
N GLU A 53 -27.10 -21.36 -19.16
CA GLU A 53 -26.51 -21.66 -17.85
C GLU A 53 -25.07 -21.16 -17.76
N ALA A 54 -24.27 -21.39 -18.81
CA ALA A 54 -22.91 -20.88 -18.89
C ALA A 54 -22.86 -19.33 -18.85
N PHE A 55 -23.78 -18.66 -19.55
CA PHE A 55 -23.89 -17.19 -19.53
C PHE A 55 -24.27 -16.66 -18.14
N CYS A 56 -25.20 -17.33 -17.46
CA CYS A 56 -25.55 -17.02 -16.07
C CYS A 56 -24.35 -17.17 -15.14
N GLY A 57 -23.57 -18.25 -15.28
CA GLY A 57 -22.35 -18.47 -14.51
C GLY A 57 -21.29 -17.39 -14.74
N LEU A 58 -21.09 -16.97 -15.99
CA LEU A 58 -20.18 -15.87 -16.30
C LEU A 58 -20.66 -14.53 -15.71
N THR A 59 -21.96 -14.24 -15.81
CA THR A 59 -22.55 -13.01 -15.26
C THR A 59 -22.41 -12.97 -13.73
N GLU A 60 -22.56 -14.11 -13.07
CA GLU A 60 -22.35 -14.26 -11.64
C GLU A 60 -20.90 -13.99 -11.24
N ALA A 61 -19.94 -14.58 -11.96
CA ALA A 61 -18.51 -14.35 -11.74
C ALA A 61 -18.15 -12.87 -11.89
N ILE A 62 -18.60 -12.23 -12.97
CA ILE A 62 -18.37 -10.79 -13.19
C ILE A 62 -18.96 -9.96 -12.05
N ARG A 63 -20.17 -10.31 -11.57
CA ARG A 63 -20.79 -9.60 -10.45
C ARG A 63 -19.97 -9.72 -9.17
N ASN A 64 -19.49 -10.92 -8.86
CA ASN A 64 -18.69 -11.18 -7.68
C ASN A 64 -17.33 -10.47 -7.75
N ASP A 65 -16.63 -10.57 -8.89
CA ASP A 65 -15.36 -9.86 -9.11
C ASP A 65 -15.55 -8.34 -9.00
N THR A 66 -16.65 -7.82 -9.55
CA THR A 66 -16.97 -6.39 -9.44
C THR A 66 -17.21 -5.99 -7.97
N SER A 67 -17.91 -6.82 -7.19
CA SER A 67 -18.11 -6.59 -5.76
C SER A 67 -16.77 -6.58 -5.01
N GLU A 68 -15.93 -7.58 -5.22
CA GLU A 68 -14.60 -7.68 -4.60
C GLU A 68 -13.72 -6.47 -4.93
N ILE A 69 -13.71 -6.04 -6.20
CA ILE A 69 -12.92 -4.89 -6.63
C ILE A 69 -13.41 -3.61 -5.93
N LEU A 70 -14.74 -3.39 -5.92
CA LEU A 70 -15.33 -2.15 -5.39
C LEU A 70 -15.29 -2.08 -3.86
N GLU A 71 -15.52 -3.20 -3.19
CA GLU A 71 -15.71 -3.27 -1.74
C GLU A 71 -14.41 -3.56 -0.98
N GLU A 72 -13.45 -4.25 -1.60
CA GLU A 72 -12.20 -4.65 -0.94
C GLU A 72 -10.97 -4.04 -1.60
N THR A 73 -10.78 -4.29 -2.90
CA THR A 73 -9.52 -3.95 -3.57
C THR A 73 -9.30 -2.44 -3.67
N ILE A 74 -10.31 -1.68 -4.09
CA ILE A 74 -10.21 -0.22 -4.22
C ILE A 74 -9.95 0.45 -2.86
N PRO A 75 -10.70 0.14 -1.78
CA PRO A 75 -10.41 0.65 -0.45
C PRO A 75 -8.99 0.31 0.03
N LEU A 76 -8.53 -0.92 -0.18
CA LEU A 76 -7.17 -1.34 0.19
C LEU A 76 -6.10 -0.51 -0.53
N ILE A 77 -6.25 -0.30 -1.83
CA ILE A 77 -5.33 0.53 -2.63
C ILE A 77 -5.37 1.98 -2.14
N LYS A 78 -6.56 2.52 -1.85
CA LYS A 78 -6.72 3.87 -1.32
C LYS A 78 -5.97 4.04 0.01
N ASP A 79 -6.07 3.08 0.92
CA ASP A 79 -5.37 3.12 2.20
C ASP A 79 -3.85 3.06 1.99
N LYS A 80 -3.37 2.23 1.06
CA LYS A 80 -1.95 2.16 0.70
C LYS A 80 -1.43 3.46 0.09
N VAL A 81 -2.23 4.15 -0.72
CA VAL A 81 -1.89 5.48 -1.25
C VAL A 81 -1.78 6.49 -0.10
N LEU A 82 -2.66 6.43 0.90
CA LEU A 82 -2.58 7.31 2.07
C LEU A 82 -1.33 7.04 2.92
N GLU A 83 -0.96 5.77 3.13
CA GLU A 83 0.31 5.41 3.78
C GLU A 83 1.52 5.99 3.01
N MET A 84 1.49 5.88 1.68
CA MET A 84 2.55 6.40 0.82
C MET A 84 2.64 7.94 0.90
N ASN A 85 1.51 8.64 0.91
CA ASN A 85 1.48 10.10 1.10
C ASN A 85 2.10 10.52 2.44
N HIS A 86 1.91 9.73 3.50
CA HIS A 86 2.56 10.00 4.78
C HIS A 86 4.09 9.84 4.72
N VAL A 87 4.59 8.89 3.94
CA VAL A 87 6.03 8.74 3.68
C VAL A 87 6.57 9.93 2.89
N TYR A 88 5.88 10.35 1.81
CA TYR A 88 6.30 11.53 1.04
C TYR A 88 6.32 12.81 1.89
N ALA A 89 5.33 13.02 2.76
CA ALA A 89 5.35 14.15 3.69
C ALA A 89 6.57 14.15 4.64
N LYS A 90 7.11 12.98 5.00
CA LYS A 90 8.37 12.90 5.76
C LYS A 90 9.58 13.26 4.91
N ILE A 91 9.58 12.84 3.65
CA ILE A 91 10.64 13.18 2.68
C ILE A 91 10.66 14.70 2.44
N ASP A 92 9.50 15.33 2.24
CA ASP A 92 9.40 16.79 2.04
C ASP A 92 9.93 17.57 3.24
N LYS A 93 9.61 17.12 4.47
CA LYS A 93 10.15 17.72 5.71
C LYS A 93 11.67 17.59 5.78
N LEU A 94 12.21 16.44 5.39
CA LEU A 94 13.65 16.21 5.36
C LEU A 94 14.32 17.10 4.30
N GLU A 95 13.73 17.25 3.13
CA GLU A 95 14.24 18.12 2.07
C GLU A 95 14.27 19.59 2.53
N ALA A 96 13.18 20.07 3.15
CA ALA A 96 13.12 21.42 3.71
C ALA A 96 14.20 21.62 4.79
N PHE A 97 14.42 20.63 5.64
CA PHE A 97 15.49 20.65 6.64
C PHE A 97 16.87 20.76 5.98
N VAL A 98 17.18 19.92 5.00
CA VAL A 98 18.48 19.95 4.29
C VAL A 98 18.70 21.30 3.59
N LYS A 99 17.66 21.87 2.97
CA LYS A 99 17.72 23.20 2.35
C LYS A 99 18.05 24.30 3.38
N MET A 100 17.44 24.24 4.56
CA MET A 100 17.74 25.18 5.64
C MET A 100 19.17 25.05 6.15
N VAL A 101 19.66 23.81 6.33
CA VAL A 101 21.06 23.55 6.71
C VAL A 101 22.01 24.16 5.69
N ALA A 102 21.78 23.91 4.40
CA ALA A 102 22.60 24.45 3.32
C ALA A 102 22.63 25.98 3.36
N HIS A 103 21.48 26.63 3.53
CA HIS A 103 21.40 28.09 3.66
C HIS A 103 22.23 28.61 4.85
N HIS A 104 22.13 27.98 6.01
CA HIS A 104 22.88 28.40 7.19
C HIS A 104 24.40 28.23 7.00
N VAL A 105 24.85 27.16 6.33
CA VAL A 105 26.25 26.94 5.99
C VAL A 105 26.76 28.04 5.05
N SER A 106 26.06 28.29 3.94
CA SER A 106 26.45 29.34 2.99
C SER A 106 26.50 30.72 3.64
N PHE A 107 25.56 31.03 4.53
CA PHE A 107 25.56 32.28 5.28
C PHE A 107 26.75 32.41 6.23
N LEU A 108 27.14 31.33 6.91
CA LEU A 108 28.35 31.33 7.76
C LEU A 108 29.63 31.45 6.93
N GLU A 109 29.71 30.75 5.80
CA GLU A 109 30.84 30.83 4.87
C GLU A 109 31.06 32.25 4.35
N GLU A 110 29.99 32.97 3.99
CA GLU A 110 30.07 34.36 3.55
C GLU A 110 30.59 35.28 4.67
N GLN A 111 30.11 35.11 5.91
CA GLN A 111 30.60 35.89 7.05
C GLN A 111 32.07 35.62 7.35
N VAL A 112 32.52 34.38 7.25
CA VAL A 112 33.93 34.02 7.42
C VAL A 112 34.77 34.68 6.32
N LEU A 113 34.35 34.59 5.05
CA LEU A 113 35.06 35.18 3.92
C LEU A 113 35.21 36.70 4.05
N GLU A 114 34.15 37.42 4.45
CA GLU A 114 34.21 38.86 4.66
C GLU A 114 35.08 39.24 5.88
N ALA A 115 35.07 38.42 6.95
CA ALA A 115 35.98 38.61 8.07
C ALA A 115 37.45 38.39 7.66
N GLU A 116 37.75 37.38 6.86
CA GLU A 116 39.11 37.11 6.36
C GLU A 116 39.60 38.23 5.43
N LYS A 117 38.75 38.72 4.54
CA LYS A 117 39.08 39.82 3.63
C LYS A 117 39.37 41.12 4.37
N SER A 118 38.52 41.47 5.34
CA SER A 118 38.66 42.71 6.12
C SER A 118 39.86 42.66 7.08
N HIS A 119 40.06 41.54 7.80
CA HIS A 119 41.15 41.41 8.77
C HIS A 119 42.49 40.97 8.16
N GLY A 120 42.48 40.17 7.08
CA GLY A 120 43.69 39.78 6.35
C GLY A 120 44.34 40.96 5.63
N THR A 121 43.53 41.88 5.08
CA THR A 121 44.02 43.15 4.51
C THR A 121 44.52 44.10 5.60
N PHE A 122 43.85 44.15 6.76
CA PHE A 122 44.25 44.97 7.90
C PHE A 122 45.64 44.59 8.41
N LEU A 123 45.91 43.30 8.68
CA LEU A 123 47.23 42.87 9.17
C LEU A 123 48.34 43.13 8.14
N ASN A 124 48.06 42.95 6.85
CA ASN A 124 49.01 43.25 5.78
C ASN A 124 49.31 44.76 5.66
N ALA A 125 48.28 45.61 5.76
CA ALA A 125 48.44 47.07 5.74
C ALA A 125 49.18 47.60 6.99
N VAL A 126 48.89 47.03 8.16
CA VAL A 126 49.57 47.37 9.42
C VAL A 126 51.04 46.93 9.38
N CYS A 127 51.33 45.72 8.89
CA CYS A 127 52.71 45.27 8.66
C CYS A 127 53.47 46.18 7.68
N LYS A 128 52.84 46.61 6.58
CA LYS A 128 53.46 47.55 5.62
C LYS A 128 53.67 48.95 6.24
N LEU A 129 52.76 49.42 7.09
CA LEU A 129 52.90 50.69 7.80
C LEU A 129 54.09 50.65 8.78
N PHE A 130 54.28 49.54 9.49
CA PHE A 130 55.45 49.33 10.35
C PHE A 130 56.75 49.13 9.55
N GLN A 131 56.69 48.60 8.33
CA GLN A 131 57.85 48.51 7.43
C GLN A 131 58.21 49.86 6.79
N CYS A 132 57.28 50.81 6.69
CA CYS A 132 57.54 52.17 6.18
C CYS A 132 57.91 53.20 7.26
N ALA A 133 57.95 52.83 8.54
CA ALA A 133 58.13 53.79 9.64
C ALA A 133 59.60 53.89 10.11
N THR A 134 60.41 54.69 9.40
CA THR A 134 61.44 55.50 10.08
C THR A 134 60.71 56.68 10.70
N ILE A 135 60.61 56.68 12.03
CA ILE A 135 59.61 57.38 12.85
C ILE A 135 59.82 58.91 12.88
N PRO A 136 58.74 59.72 12.84
CA PRO A 136 58.65 60.85 13.77
C PRO A 136 57.52 60.65 14.77
N SER A 137 57.85 60.96 16.02
CA SER A 137 57.01 60.82 17.20
C SER A 137 55.78 61.72 17.10
N PHE A 138 54.58 61.13 17.10
CA PHE A 138 53.33 61.87 17.24
C PHE A 138 52.44 61.27 18.34
N LYS A 139 51.91 62.20 19.12
CA LYS A 139 51.12 62.05 20.34
C LYS A 139 49.88 61.19 20.13
N ASN A 140 49.73 60.22 21.02
CA ASN A 140 48.70 59.19 21.05
C ASN A 140 47.29 59.78 21.29
N SER A 141 46.42 59.70 20.28
CA SER A 141 44.97 59.74 20.44
C SER A 141 44.40 58.56 19.68
N ARG A 142 44.14 57.46 20.40
CA ARG A 142 43.54 56.25 19.83
C ARG A 142 42.10 56.58 19.41
N PRO A 143 41.69 56.34 18.16
CA PRO A 143 40.26 56.34 17.83
C PRO A 143 39.58 55.18 18.57
N PRO A 144 38.29 55.28 18.90
CA PRO A 144 37.57 54.18 19.51
C PRO A 144 37.61 52.99 18.55
N SER A 145 38.23 51.89 18.99
CA SER A 145 38.06 50.61 18.32
C SER A 145 36.58 50.28 18.43
N VAL A 146 35.85 50.42 17.32
CA VAL A 146 34.49 49.88 17.22
C VAL A 146 34.66 48.38 17.26
N ALA A 147 34.55 47.80 18.46
CA ALA A 147 34.38 46.38 18.63
C ALA A 147 33.06 46.05 17.94
N HIS A 148 33.12 45.59 16.69
CA HIS A 148 31.97 44.94 16.07
C HIS A 148 31.72 43.68 16.90
N SER A 149 30.75 43.76 17.81
CA SER A 149 30.25 42.59 18.52
C SER A 149 29.67 41.66 17.47
N TYR A 150 30.37 40.56 17.20
CA TYR A 150 29.82 39.49 16.38
C TYR A 150 28.61 38.92 17.10
N ASP A 151 27.43 39.10 16.53
CA ASP A 151 26.20 38.48 17.03
C ASP A 151 26.09 37.09 16.42
N LEU A 152 26.07 36.06 17.27
CA LEU A 152 26.06 34.67 16.81
C LEU A 152 24.71 34.38 16.15
N PRO A 153 24.68 34.03 14.85
CA PRO A 153 23.42 33.74 14.18
C PRO A 153 22.71 32.57 14.84
N LYS A 154 21.38 32.66 14.96
CA LYS A 154 20.56 31.55 15.46
C LYS A 154 20.59 30.42 14.43
N LEU A 155 21.43 29.42 14.66
CA LEU A 155 21.54 28.25 13.79
C LEU A 155 20.38 27.29 13.99
N TYR A 156 20.20 26.40 13.00
CA TYR A 156 19.19 25.37 13.06
C TYR A 156 19.56 24.37 14.15
N ARG A 157 18.55 23.83 14.82
CA ARG A 157 18.69 22.73 15.78
C ARG A 157 17.85 21.56 15.29
N THR A 158 18.47 20.39 15.12
CA THR A 158 17.78 19.19 14.63
C THR A 158 16.61 18.81 15.53
N GLU A 159 16.73 19.07 16.83
CA GLU A 159 15.73 18.76 17.85
C GLU A 159 14.43 19.58 17.66
N ASP A 160 14.51 20.76 17.04
CA ASP A 160 13.35 21.62 16.76
C ASP A 160 12.50 21.08 15.60
N TYR A 161 13.08 20.24 14.72
CA TYR A 161 12.43 19.70 13.52
C TYR A 161 12.10 18.21 13.63
N PHE A 162 12.91 17.46 14.41
CA PHE A 162 12.73 16.05 14.69
C PHE A 162 12.68 15.82 16.21
N PRO A 163 11.56 16.16 16.88
CA PRO A 163 11.42 15.93 18.31
C PRO A 163 11.56 14.43 18.61
N MET A 164 12.34 14.10 19.64
CA MET A 164 12.70 12.74 20.01
C MET A 164 11.54 12.01 20.72
N ASN A 165 10.39 11.94 20.07
CA ASN A 165 9.20 11.22 20.54
C ASN A 165 8.98 9.92 19.76
N TYR A 166 10.07 9.30 19.30
CA TYR A 166 10.01 7.93 18.79
C TYR A 166 9.78 6.99 19.96
N VAL A 167 8.51 6.81 20.33
CA VAL A 167 8.06 5.62 21.02
C VAL A 167 8.30 4.47 20.04
N GLY A 168 9.47 3.86 20.14
CA GLY A 168 9.79 2.65 19.41
C GLY A 168 8.73 1.62 19.76
N THR A 169 7.87 1.30 18.80
CA THR A 169 7.03 0.12 18.86
C THR A 169 7.99 -1.06 19.01
N LYS A 170 7.98 -1.63 20.21
CA LYS A 170 8.59 -2.92 20.52
C LYS A 170 8.19 -3.89 19.42
N TYR A 171 9.14 -4.36 18.62
CA TYR A 171 8.90 -5.52 17.77
C TYR A 171 8.57 -6.72 18.67
N PRO A 172 7.41 -7.38 18.52
CA PRO A 172 7.22 -8.68 19.13
C PRO A 172 8.13 -9.67 18.40
N ASN A 173 8.97 -10.38 19.15
CA ASN A 173 9.68 -11.54 18.62
C ASN A 173 8.63 -12.58 18.23
N HIS A 174 8.65 -13.02 16.97
CA HIS A 174 8.04 -14.27 16.52
C HIS A 174 9.14 -15.32 16.39
#